data_AF-A0A816HM71-F1
#
_entry.id   AF-A0A816HM71-F1
#
_cell.length_a   1.000
_cell.length_b   1.000
_cell.length_c   1.000
_cell.angle_alpha   90.00
_cell.angle_beta   90.00
_cell.angle_gamma   90.00
#
_symmetry.space_group_name_H-M   'P 1'
#
loop_
_entity.id
_entity.type
_entity.pdbx_description
1 polymer ?
#
loop_
_entity_poly.entity_id
_entity_poly.type
_entity_poly.pdbx_seq_one_letter_code
_entity_poly.pdbx_strand_id
1 'polypeptide(L)'
;MQHDSPIKAIQDLARRNQIFAEYRFEKESGSAHSKMYTIRLHLGDKDYVATERTFKLAQRSAAQLALDDHRNLRLTNTYEHELSPVNCQQSPTVALHAWASRNHLSVHYVLLKEQFLSTSTNRSHILFHYRLYLGHDFYFDGHGTTHQQARNNCAWNAFYFLRQTPQSPPSTPQSNYP
;
A
#
# COMPACT_ATOMS: atom_id res chain seq x y z
N MET A 1 20.01 9.29 -25.12
CA MET A 1 19.15 9.16 -23.92
C MET A 1 17.91 9.98 -24.19
N GLN A 2 16.79 9.33 -24.53
CA GLN A 2 15.65 10.00 -25.16
C GLN A 2 15.01 11.03 -24.21
N HIS A 3 14.80 12.22 -24.76
CA HIS A 3 14.17 13.39 -24.13
C HIS A 3 12.64 13.16 -23.95
N ASP A 4 12.22 12.11 -23.25
CA ASP A 4 10.80 11.93 -22.98
C ASP A 4 10.33 13.03 -22.01
N SER A 5 9.51 13.94 -22.52
CA SER A 5 8.91 15.01 -21.74
C SER A 5 8.20 14.41 -20.51
N PRO A 6 8.35 14.98 -19.29
CA PRO A 6 7.70 14.44 -18.08
C PRO A 6 6.18 14.33 -18.23
N ILE A 7 5.59 15.17 -19.10
CA ILE A 7 4.18 15.13 -19.48
C ILE A 7 3.81 13.78 -20.14
N LYS A 8 4.64 13.30 -21.08
CA LYS A 8 4.41 12.03 -21.79
C LYS A 8 4.56 10.85 -20.84
N ALA A 9 5.54 10.91 -19.93
CA ALA A 9 5.72 9.90 -18.89
C ALA A 9 4.48 9.78 -17.97
N ILE A 10 3.85 10.90 -17.60
CA ILE A 10 2.57 10.89 -16.86
C ILE A 10 1.43 10.29 -17.68
N GLN A 11 1.34 10.59 -18.97
CA GLN A 11 0.30 10.02 -19.84
C GLN A 11 0.46 8.50 -19.99
N ASP A 12 1.68 8.01 -20.19
CA ASP A 12 1.97 6.58 -20.24
C ASP A 12 1.76 5.90 -18.88
N LEU A 13 2.10 6.57 -17.78
CA LEU A 13 1.78 6.13 -16.42
C LEU A 13 0.26 5.98 -16.23
N ALA A 14 -0.50 7.00 -16.63
CA ALA A 14 -1.95 7.04 -16.51
C ALA A 14 -2.59 5.88 -17.28
N ARG A 15 -2.14 5.65 -18.51
CA ARG A 15 -2.60 4.54 -19.35
C ARG A 15 -2.27 3.18 -18.74
N ARG A 16 -1.05 2.98 -18.24
CA ARG A 16 -0.61 1.71 -17.64
C ARG A 16 -1.37 1.36 -16.37
N ASN A 17 -1.69 2.35 -15.56
CA ASN A 17 -2.38 2.16 -14.28
C ASN A 17 -3.91 2.31 -14.39
N GLN A 18 -4.44 2.58 -15.60
CA GLN A 18 -5.84 2.89 -15.85
C GLN A 18 -6.41 4.02 -14.97
N ILE A 19 -5.58 5.03 -14.69
CA ILE A 19 -5.96 6.21 -13.90
C ILE A 19 -6.23 7.40 -14.81
N PHE A 20 -7.16 8.26 -14.41
CA PHE A 20 -7.50 9.48 -15.14
C PHE A 20 -6.42 10.55 -14.91
N ALA A 21 -6.02 11.27 -15.96
CA ALA A 21 -5.00 12.32 -15.90
C ALA A 21 -5.43 13.57 -16.67
N GLU A 22 -5.66 14.67 -15.98
CA GLU A 22 -6.11 15.95 -16.55
C GLU A 22 -5.22 17.12 -16.13
N TYR A 23 -4.81 17.95 -17.09
CA TYR A 23 -4.10 19.20 -16.82
C TYR A 23 -5.08 20.37 -16.95
N ARG A 24 -5.18 21.16 -15.87
CA ARG A 24 -6.03 22.34 -15.80
C ARG A 24 -5.21 23.58 -15.48
N PHE A 25 -5.47 24.65 -16.20
CA PHE A 25 -4.90 25.96 -15.91
C PHE A 25 -5.71 26.65 -14.81
N GLU A 26 -5.03 27.16 -13.78
CA GLU A 26 -5.66 27.79 -12.61
C GLU A 26 -5.61 29.31 -12.68
N LYS A 27 -4.39 29.88 -12.72
CA LYS A 27 -4.22 31.33 -12.67
C LYS A 27 -2.90 31.79 -13.28
N GLU A 28 -2.91 32.99 -13.85
CA GLU A 28 -1.72 33.77 -14.15
C GLU A 28 -1.57 34.82 -13.03
N SER A 29 -0.39 34.96 -12.44
CA SER A 29 -0.12 35.92 -11.37
C SER A 29 1.25 36.54 -11.56
N GLY A 30 1.45 37.79 -11.12
CA GLY A 30 2.75 38.47 -11.16
C GLY A 30 2.76 39.74 -11.98
N SER A 31 3.81 40.56 -11.80
CA SER A 31 3.98 41.82 -12.54
C SER A 31 4.32 41.54 -14.01
N ALA A 32 4.19 42.54 -14.89
CA ALA A 32 4.48 42.40 -16.32
C ALA A 32 5.87 41.81 -16.63
N HIS A 33 6.82 41.94 -15.69
CA HIS A 33 8.21 41.48 -15.81
C HIS A 33 8.45 40.12 -15.11
N SER A 34 7.47 39.59 -14.38
CA SER A 34 7.56 38.35 -13.62
C SER A 34 6.23 37.59 -13.64
N LYS A 35 5.77 37.26 -14.86
CA LYS A 35 4.57 36.44 -15.03
C LYS A 35 4.81 35.03 -14.51
N MET A 36 3.91 34.55 -13.67
CA MET A 36 3.85 33.20 -13.13
C MET A 36 2.56 32.52 -13.59
N TYR A 37 2.67 31.28 -14.00
CA TYR A 37 1.58 30.43 -14.46
C TYR A 37 1.38 29.32 -13.45
N THR A 38 0.19 29.21 -12.89
CA THR A 38 -0.20 28.12 -12.00
C THR A 38 -1.02 27.09 -12.78
N ILE A 39 -0.56 25.83 -12.76
CA ILE A 39 -1.21 24.69 -13.41
C ILE A 39 -1.47 23.62 -12.37
N ARG A 40 -2.65 23.01 -12.43
CA ARG A 40 -3.03 21.82 -11.66
C ARG A 40 -3.05 20.60 -12.58
N LEU A 41 -2.46 19.51 -12.11
CA LEU A 41 -2.53 18.17 -12.71
C LEU A 41 -3.33 17.28 -11.76
N HIS A 42 -4.48 16.80 -12.21
CA HIS A 42 -5.30 15.82 -11.52
C HIS A 42 -4.92 14.42 -12.03
N LEU A 43 -4.52 13.52 -11.13
CA LEU A 43 -4.07 12.17 -11.45
C LEU A 43 -4.72 11.16 -10.49
N GLY A 44 -5.79 10.50 -10.94
CA GLY A 44 -6.61 9.63 -10.10
C GLY A 44 -7.21 10.42 -8.92
N ASP A 45 -6.88 10.03 -7.69
CA ASP A 45 -7.37 10.69 -6.47
C ASP A 45 -6.44 11.82 -5.96
N LYS A 46 -5.39 12.16 -6.71
CA LYS A 46 -4.37 13.14 -6.28
C LYS A 46 -4.29 14.35 -7.20
N ASP A 47 -4.12 15.52 -6.58
CA ASP A 47 -3.93 16.80 -7.28
C ASP A 47 -2.51 17.33 -7.05
N TYR A 48 -1.85 17.75 -8.13
CA TYR A 48 -0.52 18.35 -8.11
C TYR A 48 -0.57 19.75 -8.68
N VAL A 49 -0.11 20.75 -7.94
CA VAL A 49 -0.13 22.14 -8.38
C VAL A 49 1.29 22.67 -8.46
N ALA A 50 1.64 23.29 -9.58
CA ALA A 50 2.94 23.95 -9.76
C ALA A 50 2.77 25.36 -10.31
N THR A 51 3.65 26.26 -9.88
CA THR A 51 3.68 27.65 -10.33
C THR A 51 5.06 27.98 -10.90
N GLU A 52 5.12 28.41 -12.16
CA GLU A 52 6.39 28.67 -12.85
C GLU A 52 6.30 29.89 -13.77
N ARG A 53 7.47 30.42 -14.15
CA ARG A 53 7.60 31.59 -15.04
C ARG A 53 7.03 31.43 -16.46
N THR A 54 6.79 30.21 -16.92
CA THR A 54 6.15 29.95 -18.22
C THR A 54 5.17 28.79 -18.12
N PHE A 55 4.11 28.84 -18.94
CA PHE A 55 3.09 27.79 -19.00
C PHE A 55 3.67 26.38 -19.21
N LYS A 56 4.63 26.25 -20.16
CA LYS A 56 5.27 24.96 -20.46
C LYS A 56 6.12 24.45 -19.29
N LEU A 57 6.78 25.34 -18.56
CA LEU A 57 7.53 24.96 -17.35
C LEU A 57 6.57 24.54 -16.24
N ALA A 58 5.48 25.28 -16.01
CA ALA A 58 4.48 24.94 -15.00
C ALA A 58 3.91 23.54 -15.25
N GLN A 59 3.63 23.21 -16.52
CA GLN A 59 3.10 21.90 -16.89
C GLN A 59 4.11 20.77 -16.64
N ARG A 60 5.37 20.98 -17.01
CA ARG A 60 6.45 20.01 -16.78
C ARG A 60 6.76 19.85 -15.29
N SER A 61 6.71 20.94 -14.52
CA SER A 61 6.94 20.97 -13.07
C SER A 61 5.83 20.20 -12.34
N ALA A 62 4.55 20.44 -12.68
CA ALA A 62 3.43 19.66 -12.16
C ALA A 62 3.55 18.16 -12.50
N ALA A 63 3.93 17.83 -13.73
CA ALA A 63 4.17 16.45 -14.15
C ALA A 63 5.33 15.81 -13.37
N GLN A 64 6.40 16.55 -13.10
CA GLN A 64 7.56 16.08 -12.37
C GLN A 64 7.23 15.82 -10.89
N LEU A 65 6.42 16.68 -10.26
CA LEU A 65 5.90 16.44 -8.90
C LEU A 65 5.10 15.14 -8.82
N ALA A 66 4.22 14.89 -9.79
CA ALA A 66 3.45 13.65 -9.85
C ALA A 66 4.34 12.41 -10.08
N LEU A 67 5.39 12.52 -10.89
CA LEU A 67 6.36 11.43 -11.09
C LEU A 67 7.20 11.17 -9.84
N ASP A 68 7.61 12.24 -9.15
CA ASP A 68 8.38 12.13 -7.91
C ASP A 68 7.52 11.53 -6.81
N ASP A 69 6.26 11.95 -6.66
CA ASP A 69 5.30 11.30 -5.76
C ASP A 69 5.07 9.84 -6.15
N HIS A 70 4.90 9.50 -7.44
CA HIS A 70 4.78 8.10 -7.84
C HIS A 70 6.05 7.27 -7.55
N ARG A 71 7.24 7.86 -7.70
CA ARG A 71 8.52 7.22 -7.36
C ARG A 71 8.69 7.08 -5.86
N ASN A 72 8.36 8.12 -5.10
CA ASN A 72 8.39 8.10 -3.64
C ASN A 72 7.34 7.15 -3.11
N LEU A 73 6.14 7.11 -3.67
CA LEU A 73 5.15 6.07 -3.41
C LEU A 73 5.71 4.69 -3.70
N ARG A 74 6.63 4.51 -4.65
CA ARG A 74 7.31 3.23 -4.91
C ARG A 74 8.39 2.89 -3.89
N LEU A 75 9.05 3.91 -3.31
CA LEU A 75 10.08 3.77 -2.28
C LEU A 75 9.49 3.70 -0.86
N THR A 76 8.40 4.41 -0.61
CA THR A 76 7.54 4.40 0.58
C THR A 76 6.50 3.29 0.51
N ASN A 77 6.23 2.72 -0.67
CA ASN A 77 5.63 1.39 -0.75
C ASN A 77 6.55 0.26 -0.29
N THR A 78 7.69 0.55 0.34
CA THR A 78 8.23 -0.40 1.31
C THR A 78 7.29 -0.60 2.51
N TYR A 79 6.21 0.18 2.66
CA TYR A 79 5.21 0.01 3.73
C TYR A 79 3.82 -0.47 3.25
N GLU A 80 3.52 -0.49 1.95
CA GLU A 80 2.25 -1.06 1.41
C GLU A 80 2.45 -2.06 0.25
N HIS A 81 3.66 -2.18 -0.31
CA HIS A 81 4.00 -3.14 -1.37
C HIS A 81 4.91 -4.27 -0.86
N GLU A 82 4.85 -4.55 0.44
CA GLU A 82 5.04 -5.93 0.93
C GLU A 82 3.76 -6.78 0.74
N LEU A 83 2.70 -6.24 0.11
CA LEU A 83 1.50 -7.03 -0.22
C LEU A 83 1.44 -7.52 -1.68
N SER A 84 2.42 -7.18 -2.54
CA SER A 84 2.55 -7.82 -3.85
C SER A 84 3.62 -8.92 -3.83
N PRO A 85 3.32 -10.13 -4.31
CA PRO A 85 4.20 -11.29 -4.22
C PRO A 85 5.32 -11.20 -5.26
N VAL A 86 6.35 -10.39 -4.99
CA VAL A 86 7.62 -10.42 -5.72
C VAL A 86 8.75 -10.78 -4.75
N ASN A 87 8.64 -11.99 -4.20
CA ASN A 87 9.74 -12.95 -4.25
C ASN A 87 9.17 -14.34 -3.92
N CYS A 88 9.26 -15.28 -4.85
CA CYS A 88 9.15 -16.70 -4.51
C CYS A 88 10.30 -16.97 -3.51
N GLN A 89 10.09 -17.52 -2.32
CA GLN A 89 9.69 -18.92 -2.20
C GLN A 89 8.91 -19.27 -0.92
N GLN A 90 8.49 -18.32 -0.09
CA GLN A 90 7.74 -18.67 1.12
C GLN A 90 6.48 -17.82 1.21
N SER A 91 5.32 -18.46 1.08
CA SER A 91 4.05 -17.79 1.33
C SER A 91 4.04 -17.22 2.76
N PRO A 92 3.36 -16.09 3.03
CA PRO A 92 3.31 -15.49 4.36
C PRO A 92 2.89 -16.50 5.44
N THR A 93 2.01 -17.43 5.09
CA THR A 93 1.61 -18.55 5.94
C THR A 93 2.76 -19.50 6.29
N VAL A 94 3.65 -19.80 5.33
CA VAL A 94 4.82 -20.68 5.53
C VAL A 94 5.88 -19.97 6.36
N ALA A 95 6.14 -18.68 6.07
CA ALA A 95 7.06 -17.88 6.85
C ALA A 95 6.58 -17.79 8.32
N LEU A 96 5.28 -17.57 8.54
CA LEU A 96 4.72 -17.48 9.88
C LEU A 96 4.84 -18.81 10.63
N HIS A 97 4.54 -19.91 9.94
CA HIS A 97 4.70 -21.24 10.51
C HIS A 97 6.15 -21.49 10.92
N ALA A 98 7.12 -21.15 10.06
CA ALA A 98 8.54 -21.28 10.37
C ALA A 98 8.97 -20.40 11.55
N TRP A 99 8.47 -19.16 11.64
CA TRP A 99 8.72 -18.28 12.77
C TRP A 99 8.14 -18.85 14.07
N ALA A 100 6.92 -19.36 14.03
CA ALA A 100 6.27 -19.95 15.20
C ALA A 100 6.98 -21.22 15.66
N SER A 101 7.43 -22.07 14.73
CA SER A 101 8.25 -23.25 15.07
C SER A 101 9.55 -22.87 15.78
N ARG A 102 10.21 -21.77 15.38
CA ARG A 102 11.43 -21.26 16.04
C ARG A 102 11.17 -20.70 17.44
N ASN A 103 9.97 -20.21 17.70
CA ASN A 103 9.58 -19.62 18.99
C ASN A 103 8.74 -20.57 19.85
N HIS A 104 8.60 -21.85 19.45
CA HIS A 104 7.76 -22.84 20.13
C HIS A 104 6.28 -22.41 20.31
N LEU A 105 5.75 -21.65 19.34
CA LEU A 105 4.35 -21.20 19.32
C LEU A 105 3.52 -22.08 18.38
N SER A 106 2.26 -22.34 18.76
CA SER A 106 1.28 -23.02 17.93
C SER A 106 0.58 -22.03 16.99
N VAL A 107 0.28 -22.47 15.76
CA VAL A 107 -0.39 -21.66 14.74
C VAL A 107 -1.60 -22.43 14.22
N HIS A 108 -2.80 -21.89 14.38
CA HIS A 108 -4.03 -22.51 13.89
C HIS A 108 -4.94 -21.51 13.19
N TYR A 109 -5.52 -21.92 12.06
CA TYR A 109 -6.42 -21.10 11.25
C TYR A 109 -7.86 -21.61 11.40
N VAL A 110 -8.79 -20.72 11.73
CA VAL A 110 -10.22 -20.98 11.85
C VAL A 110 -10.97 -20.15 10.83
N LEU A 111 -11.78 -20.78 9.98
CA LEU A 111 -12.75 -20.08 9.15
C LEU A 111 -13.91 -19.62 10.04
N LEU A 112 -14.13 -18.31 10.11
CA LEU A 112 -15.20 -17.71 10.90
C LEU A 112 -16.52 -17.64 10.14
N LYS A 113 -16.48 -17.08 8.92
CA LYS A 113 -17.68 -16.90 8.10
C LYS A 113 -17.35 -16.80 6.61
N GLU A 114 -18.32 -17.20 5.80
CA GLU A 114 -18.35 -16.97 4.37
C GLU A 114 -19.51 -16.00 4.09
N GLN A 115 -19.19 -14.85 3.49
CA GLN A 115 -20.18 -13.81 3.23
C GLN A 115 -20.32 -13.61 1.73
N PHE A 116 -21.51 -13.91 1.20
CA PHE A 116 -21.85 -13.65 -0.19
C PHE A 116 -22.20 -12.18 -0.34
N LEU A 117 -21.32 -11.42 -1.00
CA LEU A 117 -21.55 -10.02 -1.31
C LEU A 117 -22.18 -9.94 -2.71
N SER A 118 -23.47 -9.62 -2.75
CA SER A 118 -24.16 -9.26 -3.99
C SER A 118 -23.86 -7.80 -4.29
N THR A 119 -23.11 -7.53 -5.38
CA THR A 119 -22.86 -6.15 -5.82
C THR A 119 -23.98 -5.70 -6.76
N SER A 120 -24.15 -4.38 -6.95
CA SER A 120 -25.16 -3.84 -7.89
C SER A 120 -24.88 -4.22 -9.34
N THR A 121 -23.65 -4.65 -9.65
CA THR A 121 -23.31 -5.30 -10.91
C THR A 121 -23.56 -6.80 -10.71
N ASN A 122 -24.02 -7.55 -11.72
CA ASN A 122 -24.30 -9.00 -11.64
C ASN A 122 -23.11 -9.92 -11.23
N ARG A 123 -22.07 -9.38 -10.61
CA ARG A 123 -20.99 -10.10 -9.95
C ARG A 123 -21.27 -10.20 -8.46
N SER A 124 -21.64 -11.39 -8.04
CA SER A 124 -21.52 -11.81 -6.65
C SER A 124 -20.08 -12.26 -6.38
N HIS A 125 -19.52 -11.85 -5.25
CA HIS A 125 -18.22 -12.36 -4.79
C HIS A 125 -18.37 -12.87 -3.36
N ILE A 126 -17.67 -13.96 -3.06
CA ILE A 126 -17.66 -14.59 -1.75
C ILE A 126 -16.47 -14.02 -0.97
N LEU A 127 -16.73 -13.55 0.25
CA LEU A 127 -15.70 -13.08 1.17
C LEU A 127 -15.51 -14.10 2.29
N PHE A 128 -14.32 -14.66 2.39
CA PHE A 128 -13.94 -15.60 3.44
C PHE A 128 -13.28 -14.83 4.57
N HIS A 129 -13.77 -15.03 5.80
CA HIS A 129 -13.16 -14.50 7.01
C HIS A 129 -12.45 -15.60 7.76
N TYR A 130 -11.14 -15.47 7.92
CA TYR A 130 -10.32 -16.35 8.74
C TYR A 130 -9.85 -15.63 9.99
N ARG A 131 -9.61 -16.42 11.03
CA ARG A 131 -8.87 -16.01 12.22
C ARG A 131 -7.73 -16.97 12.46
N LEU A 132 -6.55 -16.41 12.63
CA LEU A 132 -5.33 -17.07 12.99
C LEU A 132 -5.11 -16.92 14.48
N TYR A 133 -4.83 -18.02 15.18
CA TYR A 133 -4.38 -18.01 16.57
C TYR A 133 -2.89 -18.30 16.62
N LEU A 134 -2.15 -17.51 17.39
CA LEU A 134 -0.71 -17.61 17.59
C LEU A 134 -0.45 -17.78 19.09
N GLY A 135 -0.14 -19.01 19.52
CA GLY A 135 -0.04 -19.36 20.93
C GLY A 135 -1.38 -19.33 21.65
N HIS A 136 -1.40 -18.87 22.91
CA HIS A 136 -2.60 -18.81 23.74
C HIS A 136 -3.26 -17.42 23.77
N ASP A 137 -2.49 -16.35 23.58
CA ASP A 137 -2.94 -14.98 23.86
C ASP A 137 -3.21 -14.13 22.61
N PHE A 138 -2.65 -14.51 21.45
CA PHE A 138 -2.72 -13.69 20.25
C PHE A 138 -3.62 -14.31 19.18
N TYR A 139 -4.47 -13.48 18.59
CA TYR A 139 -5.23 -13.82 17.40
C TYR A 139 -5.25 -12.66 16.40
N PHE A 140 -5.35 -13.01 15.12
CA PHE A 140 -5.36 -12.07 14.01
C PHE A 140 -6.44 -12.47 13.03
N ASP A 141 -7.35 -11.55 12.70
CA ASP A 141 -8.31 -11.78 11.63
C ASP A 141 -7.76 -11.37 10.27
N GLY A 142 -8.31 -11.97 9.23
CA GLY A 142 -7.99 -11.65 7.85
C GLY A 142 -9.12 -12.11 6.94
N HIS A 143 -9.36 -11.34 5.88
CA HIS A 143 -10.42 -11.61 4.93
C HIS A 143 -9.89 -11.61 3.50
N GLY A 144 -10.55 -12.34 2.62
CA GLY A 144 -10.16 -12.41 1.21
C GLY A 144 -11.23 -13.05 0.34
N THR A 145 -11.14 -12.83 -0.97
CA THR A 145 -12.06 -13.40 -1.96
C THR A 145 -11.79 -14.89 -2.24
N THR A 146 -10.70 -15.42 -1.70
CA THR A 146 -10.33 -16.84 -1.73
C THR A 146 -9.81 -17.27 -0.35
N HIS A 147 -9.93 -18.55 -0.01
CA HIS A 147 -9.38 -19.09 1.24
C HIS A 147 -7.88 -18.81 1.38
N GLN A 148 -7.10 -18.98 0.30
CA GLN A 148 -5.65 -18.76 0.34
C GLN A 148 -5.32 -17.28 0.61
N GLN A 149 -6.07 -16.35 -0.01
CA GLN A 149 -5.90 -14.92 0.25
C GLN A 149 -6.26 -14.56 1.70
N ALA A 150 -7.38 -15.07 2.23
CA ALA A 150 -7.79 -14.81 3.61
C ALA A 150 -6.74 -15.31 4.62
N ARG A 151 -6.17 -16.51 4.41
CA ARG A 151 -5.07 -17.04 5.25
C ARG A 151 -3.78 -16.24 5.12
N ASN A 152 -3.40 -15.84 3.91
CA ASN A 152 -2.23 -14.99 3.67
C ASN A 152 -2.39 -13.65 4.40
N ASN A 153 -3.57 -13.05 4.36
CA ASN A 153 -3.86 -11.79 5.03
C ASN A 153 -3.80 -11.92 6.56
N CYS A 154 -4.31 -13.02 7.13
CA CYS A 154 -4.14 -13.30 8.56
C CYS A 154 -2.66 -13.37 8.95
N ALA A 155 -1.84 -14.06 8.15
CA ALA A 155 -0.42 -14.22 8.42
C ALA A 155 0.36 -12.90 8.31
N TRP A 156 -0.01 -12.03 7.36
CA TRP A 156 0.54 -10.67 7.27
C TRP A 156 0.23 -9.83 8.49
N ASN A 157 -1.01 -9.84 8.97
CA ASN A 157 -1.41 -9.11 10.17
C ASN A 157 -0.62 -9.58 11.40
N ALA A 158 -0.42 -10.89 11.54
CA ALA A 158 0.41 -11.44 12.61
C ALA A 158 1.86 -10.96 12.51
N PHE A 159 2.46 -11.01 11.31
CA PHE A 159 3.83 -10.53 11.11
C PHE A 159 4.01 -9.04 11.36
N TYR A 160 3.04 -8.24 10.94
CA TYR A 160 3.05 -6.81 11.18
C TYR A 160 3.10 -6.50 12.68
N PHE A 161 2.29 -7.23 13.47
CA PHE A 161 2.32 -7.13 14.93
C PHE A 161 3.66 -7.58 15.53
N LEU A 162 4.23 -8.69 15.03
CA LEU A 162 5.53 -9.19 15.48
C LEU A 162 6.70 -8.24 15.16
N ARG A 163 6.61 -7.45 14.08
CA ARG A 163 7.63 -6.44 13.74
C ARG A 163 7.52 -5.17 14.58
N GLN A 164 6.31 -4.82 15.01
CA GLN A 164 6.07 -3.66 15.87
C GLN A 164 6.32 -3.93 17.35
N THR A 165 6.34 -5.19 17.74
CA THR A 165 6.72 -5.60 19.09
C THR A 165 8.20 -5.98 19.08
N PRO A 166 9.15 -5.04 19.30
CA PRO A 166 10.49 -5.44 19.68
C PRO A 166 10.34 -6.20 21.00
N GLN A 167 10.58 -7.52 20.97
CA GLN A 167 10.82 -8.25 22.21
C GLN A 167 11.99 -7.55 22.92
N SER A 168 11.69 -6.75 23.93
CA SER A 168 12.49 -6.79 25.14
C SER A 168 12.17 -8.12 25.81
N PRO A 169 13.17 -8.88 26.27
CA PRO A 169 12.94 -10.18 26.86
C PRO A 169 11.98 -10.03 28.05
N PRO A 170 10.99 -10.90 28.21
CA PRO A 170 10.16 -10.89 29.41
C PRO A 170 11.09 -11.04 30.61
N SER A 171 11.13 -10.00 31.46
CA SER A 171 11.78 -10.07 32.76
C SER A 171 11.20 -11.29 33.47
N THR A 172 12.08 -12.23 33.80
CA THR A 172 11.74 -13.42 34.57
C THR A 172 10.89 -13.01 35.76
N PRO A 173 9.74 -13.65 36.03
CA PRO A 173 9.07 -13.47 37.30
C PRO A 173 10.02 -13.96 38.39
N GLN A 174 10.63 -13.03 39.13
CA GLN A 174 11.33 -13.34 40.37
C GLN A 174 10.29 -14.00 41.29
N SER A 175 10.44 -15.31 41.45
CA SER A 175 9.97 -16.04 42.61
C SER A 175 10.43 -15.28 43.86
N ASN A 176 9.48 -14.67 44.55
CA ASN A 176 9.70 -14.05 45.84
C ASN A 176 8.74 -14.75 46.80
N TYR A 177 9.20 -15.88 47.34
CA TYR A 177 8.75 -16.37 48.63
C TYR A 177 9.36 -15.47 49.70
N PRO A 178 8.56 -15.02 50.67
CA PRO A 178 8.63 -15.68 51.97
C PRO A 178 7.28 -16.23 52.46
#